data_AF-A0A7C6B1E3-F1
#
_entry.id   AF-A0A7C6B1E3-F1
#
_cell.length_a   1.000
_cell.length_b   1.000
_cell.length_c   1.000
_cell.angle_alpha   90.00
_cell.angle_beta   90.00
_cell.angle_gamma   90.00
#
_symmetry.space_group_name_H-M   'P 1'
#
loop_
_entity.id
_entity.type
_entity.pdbx_description
1 polymer ?
#
loop_
_entity_poly.entity_id
_entity_poly.type
_entity_poly.pdbx_seq_one_letter_code
_entity_poly.pdbx_strand_id
1 'polypeptide(L)'
;YYRPLMDYPDGHRLWVTSEAPGPERAPEFGRGARVYNVIDSRQSYLQDVVVAGLRALGYEQQAANSIHFSYEIVALSPRCAAELGFELSQEERRRAYIEVSGRKGLGVKADDLVDKLIEKALDEVAARHPEDTPEKQRAIAEEIAVGALRYFMLKYTRNAVIDFDFQEALSFEGETGPYVQYAVVRARSIFRKLIERGETLPDFRAELDEAALDRQLRQETFWQLLLAASKADAVIERAIAAGEPAQVAKYAFQLAQAFNNFYHEHPILSEPDRERKVFLLWLTDYVCAQLERTLDVLGIHAPEYM
;
A
#
# COMPACT_ATOMS: atom_id res chain seq x y z
N TYR A 1 -22.08 -24.97 2.63
CA TYR A 1 -20.92 -25.66 3.21
C TYR A 1 -19.65 -24.92 2.85
N TYR A 2 -18.50 -25.28 3.40
CA TYR A 2 -17.21 -24.65 3.05
C TYR A 2 -16.19 -25.70 2.67
N ARG A 3 -15.35 -25.40 1.68
CA ARG A 3 -14.18 -26.19 1.31
C ARG A 3 -12.91 -25.35 1.39
N PRO A 4 -11.74 -25.95 1.61
CA PRO A 4 -10.48 -25.23 1.46
C PRO A 4 -10.36 -24.62 0.06
N LEU A 5 -9.92 -23.37 0.00
CA LEU A 5 -9.59 -22.66 -1.24
C LEU A 5 -8.08 -22.62 -1.45
N MET A 6 -7.32 -22.13 -0.47
CA MET A 6 -5.87 -22.06 -0.49
C MET A 6 -5.31 -22.01 0.93
N ASP A 7 -4.02 -22.28 1.08
CA ASP A 7 -3.26 -22.06 2.31
C ASP A 7 -2.31 -20.87 2.09
N TYR A 8 -2.33 -19.92 3.00
CA TYR A 8 -1.38 -18.80 3.02
C TYR A 8 0.00 -19.27 3.52
N PRO A 9 1.09 -18.55 3.19
CA PRO A 9 2.44 -18.90 3.65
C PRO A 9 2.62 -18.91 5.18
N ASP A 10 1.78 -18.17 5.91
CA ASP A 10 1.74 -18.15 7.38
C ASP A 10 1.01 -19.36 8.00
N GLY A 11 0.54 -20.30 7.17
CA GLY A 11 -0.19 -21.49 7.58
C GLY A 11 -1.69 -21.27 7.78
N HIS A 12 -2.21 -20.06 7.53
CA HIS A 12 -3.63 -19.79 7.60
C HIS A 12 -4.36 -20.38 6.38
N ARG A 13 -5.45 -21.14 6.62
CA ARG A 13 -6.25 -21.74 5.55
C ARG A 13 -7.42 -20.83 5.16
N LEU A 14 -7.47 -20.43 3.89
CA LEU A 14 -8.62 -19.76 3.29
C LEU A 14 -9.69 -20.78 2.90
N TRP A 15 -10.95 -20.44 3.16
CA TRP A 15 -12.10 -21.28 2.84
C TRP A 15 -13.02 -20.57 1.86
N VAL A 16 -13.71 -21.34 1.02
CA VAL A 16 -14.71 -20.84 0.08
C VAL A 16 -16.02 -21.59 0.24
N THR A 17 -17.14 -20.91 0.00
CA THR A 17 -18.47 -21.52 0.00
C THR A 17 -18.54 -22.65 -1.04
N SER A 18 -19.22 -23.74 -0.68
CA SER A 18 -19.44 -24.89 -1.54
C SER A 18 -20.86 -25.44 -1.38
N GLU A 19 -21.38 -25.96 -2.48
CA GLU A 19 -22.68 -26.64 -2.56
C GLU A 19 -22.60 -28.07 -1.99
N ALA A 20 -21.42 -28.70 -2.02
CA ALA A 20 -21.20 -30.04 -1.47
C ALA A 20 -20.83 -29.98 0.02
N PRO A 21 -21.19 -31.00 0.83
CA PRO A 21 -20.77 -31.10 2.21
C PRO A 21 -19.26 -30.86 2.37
N GLY A 22 -18.91 -29.93 3.25
CA GLY A 22 -17.52 -29.61 3.58
C GLY A 22 -16.91 -30.68 4.47
N PRO A 23 -15.57 -30.72 4.63
CA PRO A 23 -14.94 -31.60 5.62
C PRO A 23 -15.50 -31.29 7.02
N GLU A 24 -15.56 -32.29 7.91
CA GLU A 24 -16.11 -32.16 9.27
C GLU A 24 -15.47 -31.04 10.12
N ARG A 25 -14.27 -30.57 9.73
CA ARG A 25 -13.52 -29.50 10.39
C ARG A 25 -13.62 -28.13 9.69
N ALA A 26 -14.58 -27.93 8.79
CA ALA A 26 -14.82 -26.62 8.22
C ALA A 26 -15.21 -25.61 9.32
N PRO A 27 -14.66 -24.38 9.32
CA PRO A 27 -15.06 -23.35 10.26
C PRO A 27 -16.55 -23.01 10.11
N GLU A 28 -17.19 -22.61 11.21
CA GLU A 28 -18.45 -21.88 11.14
C GLU A 28 -18.15 -20.43 10.72
N PHE A 29 -18.79 -19.96 9.65
CA PHE A 29 -18.71 -18.56 9.22
C PHE A 29 -20.02 -17.83 9.51
N GLY A 30 -19.95 -16.50 9.63
CA GLY A 30 -21.06 -15.65 10.06
C GLY A 30 -20.88 -15.15 11.50
N ARG A 31 -21.97 -14.68 12.13
CA ARG A 31 -21.96 -14.12 13.50
C ARG A 31 -20.98 -12.96 13.72
N GLY A 32 -20.75 -12.14 12.69
CA GLY A 32 -19.88 -10.97 12.79
C GLY A 32 -20.37 -9.99 13.86
N ALA A 33 -19.45 -9.54 14.74
CA ALA A 33 -19.74 -8.51 15.72
C ALA A 33 -19.91 -7.12 15.07
N ARG A 34 -19.25 -6.89 13.92
CA ARG A 34 -19.43 -5.74 13.03
C ARG A 34 -19.41 -6.23 11.59
N VAL A 35 -20.15 -5.53 10.73
CA VAL A 35 -20.23 -5.82 9.30
C VAL A 35 -19.87 -4.55 8.54
N TYR A 36 -18.83 -4.61 7.71
CA TYR A 36 -18.46 -3.52 6.82
C TYR A 36 -18.91 -3.86 5.40
N ASN A 37 -19.89 -3.13 4.91
CA ASN A 37 -20.40 -3.24 3.55
C ASN A 37 -19.62 -2.26 2.66
N VAL A 38 -18.59 -2.75 1.96
CA VAL A 38 -17.78 -1.97 1.02
C VAL A 38 -18.55 -1.82 -0.30
N ILE A 39 -19.32 -0.74 -0.42
CA ILE A 39 -20.29 -0.55 -1.51
C ILE A 39 -20.29 0.90 -1.96
N ASP A 40 -20.34 1.12 -3.27
CA ASP A 40 -20.47 2.43 -3.91
C ASP A 40 -21.49 3.37 -3.22
N SER A 41 -21.12 4.64 -3.06
CA SER A 41 -21.93 5.67 -2.38
C SER A 41 -23.32 5.86 -2.99
N ARG A 42 -23.51 5.56 -4.29
CA ARG A 42 -24.81 5.61 -4.97
C ARG A 42 -25.83 4.61 -4.42
N GLN A 43 -25.38 3.60 -3.66
CA GLN A 43 -26.26 2.64 -2.99
C GLN A 43 -26.57 2.99 -1.53
N SER A 44 -26.21 4.19 -1.05
CA SER A 44 -26.43 4.60 0.35
C SER A 44 -27.89 4.42 0.79
N TYR A 45 -28.86 4.86 -0.02
CA TYR A 45 -30.28 4.69 0.31
C TYR A 45 -30.69 3.22 0.49
N LEU A 46 -30.18 2.31 -0.35
CA LEU A 46 -30.49 0.89 -0.22
C LEU A 46 -29.88 0.30 1.06
N GLN A 47 -28.69 0.77 1.46
CA GLN A 47 -28.09 0.40 2.74
C GLN A 47 -28.92 0.93 3.92
N ASP A 48 -29.41 2.16 3.85
CA ASP A 48 -30.29 2.74 4.88
C ASP A 48 -31.59 1.96 5.03
N VAL A 49 -32.16 1.46 3.92
CA VAL A 49 -33.35 0.59 3.94
C VAL A 49 -33.06 -0.73 4.67
N VAL A 50 -31.90 -1.35 4.44
CA VAL A 50 -31.51 -2.58 5.15
C VAL A 50 -31.37 -2.32 6.65
N VAL A 51 -30.70 -1.23 7.02
CA VAL A 51 -30.54 -0.81 8.43
C VAL A 51 -31.89 -0.54 9.08
N ALA A 52 -32.80 0.17 8.40
CA ALA A 52 -34.15 0.43 8.89
C ALA A 52 -34.97 -0.87 9.05
N GLY A 53 -34.82 -1.82 8.13
CA GLY A 53 -35.45 -3.13 8.22
C GLY A 53 -34.97 -3.94 9.44
N LEU A 54 -33.67 -3.92 9.73
CA LEU A 54 -33.11 -4.55 10.94
C LEU A 54 -33.72 -3.93 12.22
N ARG A 55 -33.81 -2.60 12.28
CA ARG A 55 -34.44 -1.90 13.41
C ARG A 55 -35.92 -2.27 13.56
N ALA A 56 -36.67 -2.30 12.47
CA ALA A 56 -38.09 -2.66 12.47
C ALA A 56 -38.35 -4.10 12.99
N LEU A 57 -37.37 -4.99 12.83
CA LEU A 57 -37.41 -6.36 13.34
C LEU A 57 -36.87 -6.49 14.78
N GLY A 58 -36.45 -5.40 15.42
CA GLY A 58 -35.91 -5.38 16.78
C GLY A 58 -34.40 -5.65 16.89
N TYR A 59 -33.67 -5.70 15.77
CA TYR A 59 -32.22 -5.95 15.73
C TYR A 59 -31.39 -4.66 15.80
N GLU A 60 -31.61 -3.86 16.85
CA GLU A 60 -30.97 -2.54 17.01
C GLU A 60 -29.44 -2.60 17.03
N GLN A 61 -28.87 -3.58 17.74
CA GLN A 61 -27.42 -3.73 17.84
C GLN A 61 -26.79 -4.11 16.50
N GLN A 62 -27.44 -5.00 15.74
CA GLN A 62 -26.99 -5.43 14.43
C GLN A 62 -27.11 -4.29 13.42
N ALA A 63 -28.18 -3.49 13.50
CA ALA A 63 -28.34 -2.29 12.71
C ALA A 63 -27.22 -1.27 12.97
N ALA A 64 -26.87 -1.04 14.24
CA ALA A 64 -25.74 -0.16 14.61
C ALA A 64 -24.37 -0.72 14.17
N ASN A 65 -24.23 -2.03 14.11
CA ASN A 65 -23.00 -2.71 13.72
C ASN A 65 -22.88 -2.96 12.20
N SER A 66 -23.89 -2.59 11.41
CA SER A 66 -23.90 -2.65 9.95
C SER A 66 -23.40 -1.32 9.38
N ILE A 67 -22.13 -1.28 9.00
CA ILE A 67 -21.41 -0.09 8.56
C ILE A 67 -21.38 -0.05 7.04
N HIS A 68 -21.95 0.99 6.44
CA HIS A 68 -21.75 1.27 5.02
C HIS A 68 -20.37 1.91 4.83
N PHE A 69 -19.40 1.09 4.41
CA PHE A 69 -18.07 1.54 4.02
C PHE A 69 -18.15 2.05 2.57
N SER A 70 -18.73 3.24 2.40
CA SER A 70 -18.99 3.82 1.10
C SER A 70 -17.72 4.28 0.41
N TYR A 71 -17.68 4.18 -0.92
CA TYR A 71 -16.62 4.74 -1.78
C TYR A 71 -17.22 5.39 -3.04
N GLU A 72 -16.54 6.40 -3.59
CA GLU A 72 -16.89 7.04 -4.85
C GLU A 72 -16.32 6.30 -6.07
N ILE A 73 -16.82 6.63 -7.26
CA ILE A 73 -16.44 5.93 -8.48
C ILE A 73 -14.96 6.09 -8.84
N VAL A 74 -14.43 5.07 -9.54
CA VAL A 74 -13.17 5.16 -10.28
C VAL A 74 -13.49 5.50 -11.74
N ALA A 75 -12.93 6.61 -12.18
CA ALA A 75 -12.89 7.06 -13.56
C ALA A 75 -11.46 6.94 -14.10
N LEU A 76 -11.29 7.19 -15.40
CA LEU A 76 -9.98 7.19 -16.06
C LEU A 76 -9.64 8.60 -16.49
N SER A 77 -8.36 8.96 -16.47
CA SER A 77 -7.91 10.13 -17.22
C SER A 77 -8.19 9.93 -18.73
N PRO A 78 -8.40 11.00 -19.52
CA PRO A 78 -8.57 10.87 -20.97
C PRO A 78 -7.37 10.18 -21.64
N ARG A 79 -6.16 10.39 -21.11
CA ARG A 79 -4.95 9.73 -21.59
C ARG A 79 -5.02 8.22 -21.31
N CYS A 80 -5.32 7.83 -20.08
CA CYS A 80 -5.45 6.42 -19.70
C CYS A 80 -6.52 5.71 -20.54
N ALA A 81 -7.67 6.36 -20.75
CA ALA A 81 -8.71 5.81 -21.60
C ALA A 81 -8.24 5.61 -23.06
N ALA A 82 -7.51 6.58 -23.63
CA ALA A 82 -6.94 6.44 -24.97
C ALA A 82 -5.88 5.31 -25.04
N GLU A 83 -5.06 5.15 -24.00
CA GLU A 83 -4.06 4.07 -23.91
C GLU A 83 -4.68 2.67 -23.79
N LEU A 84 -5.89 2.58 -23.24
CA LEU A 84 -6.70 1.36 -23.22
C LEU A 84 -7.48 1.12 -24.53
N GLY A 85 -7.27 1.98 -25.54
CA GLY A 85 -7.86 1.84 -26.86
C GLY A 85 -9.27 2.41 -27.00
N PHE A 86 -9.74 3.23 -26.05
CA PHE A 86 -11.03 3.89 -26.19
C PHE A 86 -10.96 5.06 -27.19
N GLU A 87 -11.89 5.06 -28.15
CA GLU A 87 -12.06 6.18 -29.06
C GLU A 87 -12.77 7.35 -28.35
N LEU A 88 -12.00 8.39 -28.01
CA LEU A 88 -12.52 9.58 -27.36
C LEU A 88 -12.83 10.69 -28.36
N SER A 89 -14.04 11.24 -28.28
CA SER A 89 -14.44 12.47 -28.98
C SER A 89 -13.60 13.68 -28.56
N GLN A 90 -13.62 14.76 -29.34
CA GLN A 90 -12.89 15.98 -28.98
C GLN A 90 -13.37 16.60 -27.66
N GLU A 91 -14.64 16.43 -27.32
CA GLU A 91 -15.20 16.91 -26.06
C GLU A 91 -14.71 16.06 -24.88
N GLU A 92 -14.72 14.74 -25.02
CA GLU A 92 -14.24 13.81 -23.98
C GLU A 92 -12.76 14.02 -23.67
N ARG A 93 -11.93 14.30 -24.69
CA ARG A 93 -10.50 14.61 -24.49
C ARG A 93 -10.25 15.86 -23.64
N ARG A 94 -11.24 16.74 -23.48
CA ARG A 94 -11.16 17.97 -22.67
C ARG A 94 -11.75 17.81 -21.27
N ARG A 95 -12.39 16.69 -20.97
CA ARG A 95 -12.93 16.40 -19.64
C ARG A 95 -11.78 16.12 -18.66
N ALA A 96 -12.03 16.37 -17.38
CA ALA A 96 -11.08 16.00 -16.31
C ALA A 96 -10.91 14.48 -16.24
N TYR A 97 -12.01 13.74 -16.37
CA TYR A 97 -12.02 12.28 -16.34
C TYR A 97 -13.13 11.70 -17.24
N ILE A 98 -12.96 10.43 -17.59
CA ILE A 98 -13.87 9.59 -18.36
C ILE A 98 -14.45 8.52 -17.43
N GLU A 99 -15.77 8.53 -17.27
CA GLU A 99 -16.46 7.53 -16.46
C GLU A 99 -16.51 6.18 -17.17
N VAL A 100 -16.12 5.13 -16.45
CA VAL A 100 -16.24 3.75 -16.91
C VAL A 100 -17.72 3.36 -16.86
N SER A 101 -18.29 2.95 -17.99
CA SER A 101 -19.69 2.55 -18.10
C SER A 101 -19.83 1.31 -18.97
N GLY A 102 -20.09 0.17 -18.30
CA GLY A 102 -20.37 -1.10 -19.00
C GLY A 102 -21.55 -1.00 -19.96
N ARG A 103 -22.56 -0.16 -19.68
CA ARG A 103 -23.71 0.06 -20.57
C ARG A 103 -23.38 0.83 -21.84
N LYS A 104 -22.31 1.64 -21.82
CA LYS A 104 -21.81 2.38 -22.98
C LYS A 104 -20.68 1.66 -23.71
N GLY A 105 -20.35 0.43 -23.31
CA GLY A 105 -19.20 -0.33 -23.85
C GLY A 105 -17.83 0.14 -23.33
N LEU A 106 -17.81 1.14 -22.43
CA LEU A 106 -16.62 1.68 -21.78
C LEU A 106 -16.35 0.89 -20.49
N GLY A 107 -16.17 -0.43 -20.58
CA GLY A 107 -15.82 -1.27 -19.44
C GLY A 107 -14.33 -1.60 -19.47
N VAL A 108 -13.59 -1.30 -18.40
CA VAL A 108 -12.21 -1.74 -18.23
C VAL A 108 -12.20 -2.99 -17.36
N LYS A 109 -11.58 -4.07 -17.85
CA LYS A 109 -11.31 -5.24 -17.01
C LYS A 109 -10.14 -4.94 -16.10
N ALA A 110 -10.23 -5.41 -14.86
CA ALA A 110 -9.13 -5.29 -13.91
C ALA A 110 -7.86 -5.95 -14.47
N ASP A 111 -8.00 -7.11 -15.12
CA ASP A 111 -6.89 -7.84 -15.74
C ASP A 111 -6.18 -6.97 -16.80
N ASP A 112 -6.93 -6.37 -17.74
CA ASP A 112 -6.37 -5.50 -18.78
C ASP A 112 -5.62 -4.29 -18.19
N LEU A 113 -6.13 -3.73 -17.09
CA LEU A 113 -5.49 -2.61 -16.39
C LEU A 113 -4.19 -3.03 -15.71
N VAL A 114 -4.20 -4.18 -15.02
CA VAL A 114 -3.03 -4.73 -14.34
C VAL A 114 -1.97 -5.14 -15.35
N ASP A 115 -2.34 -5.85 -16.42
CA ASP A 115 -1.45 -6.24 -17.50
C ASP A 115 -0.76 -5.02 -18.11
N LYS A 116 -1.51 -3.92 -18.32
CA LYS A 116 -0.93 -2.69 -18.86
C LYS A 116 0.03 -1.99 -17.91
N LEU A 117 -0.24 -2.02 -16.61
CA LEU A 117 0.70 -1.52 -15.60
C LEU A 117 1.99 -2.37 -15.58
N ILE A 118 1.86 -3.70 -15.63
CA ILE A 118 3.00 -4.62 -15.65
C ILE A 118 3.85 -4.40 -16.90
N GLU A 119 3.23 -4.26 -18.08
CA GLU A 119 3.93 -3.95 -19.33
C GLU A 119 4.79 -2.69 -19.19
N LYS A 120 4.21 -1.61 -18.69
CA LYS A 120 4.93 -0.34 -18.51
C LYS A 120 6.01 -0.40 -17.44
N ALA A 121 5.75 -1.08 -16.33
CA ALA A 121 6.76 -1.28 -15.29
C ALA A 121 7.92 -2.14 -15.80
N LEU A 122 7.62 -3.14 -16.63
CA LEU A 122 8.61 -4.02 -17.24
C LEU A 122 9.55 -3.26 -18.19
N ASP A 123 9.03 -2.33 -18.99
CA ASP A 123 9.85 -1.49 -19.87
C ASP A 123 10.91 -0.72 -19.06
N GLU A 124 10.52 -0.14 -17.92
CA GLU A 124 11.43 0.60 -17.04
C GLU A 124 12.44 -0.33 -16.34
N VAL A 125 11.98 -1.47 -15.81
CA VAL A 125 12.84 -2.44 -15.12
C VAL A 125 13.88 -3.03 -16.09
N ALA A 126 13.46 -3.41 -17.30
CA ALA A 126 14.35 -3.96 -18.32
C ALA A 126 15.39 -2.95 -18.80
N ALA A 127 15.04 -1.66 -18.85
CA ALA A 127 15.98 -0.59 -19.19
C ALA A 127 17.04 -0.36 -18.10
N ARG A 128 16.66 -0.46 -16.82
CA ARG A 128 17.57 -0.25 -15.67
C ARG A 128 18.42 -1.46 -15.31
N HIS A 129 17.88 -2.66 -15.53
CA HIS A 129 18.48 -3.94 -15.13
C HIS A 129 18.56 -4.92 -16.32
N PRO A 130 19.25 -4.57 -17.43
CA PRO A 130 19.33 -5.41 -18.62
C PRO A 130 20.08 -6.74 -18.39
N GLU A 131 20.83 -6.85 -17.30
CA GLU A 131 21.58 -8.04 -16.89
C GLU A 131 20.71 -9.16 -16.30
N ASP A 132 19.51 -8.84 -15.82
CA ASP A 132 18.61 -9.80 -15.20
C ASP A 132 17.85 -10.64 -16.23
N THR A 133 17.47 -11.86 -15.84
CA THR A 133 16.62 -12.73 -16.66
C THR A 133 15.23 -12.13 -16.87
N PRO A 134 14.58 -12.35 -18.04
CA PRO A 134 13.23 -11.86 -18.29
C PRO A 134 12.20 -12.25 -17.22
N GLU A 135 12.32 -13.45 -16.65
CA GLU A 135 11.42 -13.94 -15.59
C GLU A 135 11.55 -13.10 -14.31
N LYS A 136 12.78 -12.75 -13.94
CA LYS A 136 13.09 -11.91 -12.77
C LYS A 136 12.63 -10.47 -12.99
N GLN A 137 12.90 -9.90 -14.16
CA GLN A 137 12.42 -8.57 -14.52
C GLN A 137 10.89 -8.48 -14.46
N ARG A 138 10.20 -9.51 -14.96
CA ARG A 138 8.73 -9.59 -14.92
C ARG A 138 8.19 -9.66 -13.48
N ALA A 139 8.80 -10.46 -12.62
CA ALA A 139 8.38 -10.56 -11.22
C ALA A 139 8.49 -9.20 -10.49
N ILE A 140 9.60 -8.47 -10.71
CA ILE A 140 9.80 -7.14 -10.12
C ILE A 140 8.81 -6.13 -10.70
N ALA A 141 8.58 -6.15 -12.01
CA ALA A 141 7.59 -5.30 -12.67
C ALA A 141 6.17 -5.55 -12.11
N GLU A 142 5.82 -6.80 -11.81
CA GLU A 142 4.55 -7.17 -11.20
C GLU A 142 4.39 -6.58 -9.79
N GLU A 143 5.41 -6.69 -8.95
CA GLU A 143 5.39 -6.09 -7.61
C GLU A 143 5.27 -4.56 -7.64
N ILE A 144 5.97 -3.90 -8.56
CA ILE A 144 5.87 -2.45 -8.77
C ILE A 144 4.47 -2.06 -9.26
N ALA A 145 3.94 -2.78 -10.25
CA ALA A 145 2.62 -2.51 -10.83
C ALA A 145 1.48 -2.70 -9.81
N VAL A 146 1.50 -3.79 -9.05
CA VAL A 146 0.51 -4.05 -8.00
C VAL A 146 0.64 -3.03 -6.88
N GLY A 147 1.86 -2.70 -6.46
CA GLY A 147 2.10 -1.66 -5.45
C GLY A 147 1.60 -0.29 -5.88
N ALA A 148 1.87 0.10 -7.13
CA ALA A 148 1.37 1.31 -7.76
C ALA A 148 -0.16 1.38 -7.77
N LEU A 149 -0.82 0.33 -8.26
CA LEU A 149 -2.28 0.29 -8.34
C LEU A 149 -2.92 0.39 -6.96
N ARG A 150 -2.47 -0.43 -6.01
CA ARG A 150 -3.02 -0.45 -4.65
C ARG A 150 -2.83 0.87 -3.94
N TYR A 151 -1.63 1.45 -4.01
CA TYR A 151 -1.37 2.76 -3.42
C TYR A 151 -2.27 3.82 -4.06
N PHE A 152 -2.39 3.84 -5.39
CA PHE A 152 -3.21 4.82 -6.09
C PHE A 152 -4.69 4.73 -5.70
N MET A 153 -5.23 3.51 -5.55
CA MET A 153 -6.62 3.32 -5.08
C MET A 153 -6.82 3.71 -3.62
N LEU A 154 -5.77 3.62 -2.78
CA LEU A 154 -5.87 3.84 -1.34
C LEU A 154 -5.46 5.25 -0.89
N LYS A 155 -4.77 6.04 -1.72
CA LYS A 155 -4.31 7.40 -1.34
C LYS A 155 -5.41 8.45 -1.27
N TYR A 156 -6.53 8.23 -1.96
CA TYR A 156 -7.67 9.15 -1.97
C TYR A 156 -8.65 8.81 -0.85
N THR A 157 -9.27 9.85 -0.28
CA THR A 157 -10.36 9.64 0.68
C THR A 157 -11.53 8.96 0.00
N ARG A 158 -12.31 8.19 0.76
CA ARG A 158 -13.38 7.37 0.18
C ARG A 158 -14.46 8.17 -0.56
N ASN A 159 -14.64 9.43 -0.20
CA ASN A 159 -15.60 10.35 -0.81
C ASN A 159 -15.06 11.11 -2.03
N ALA A 160 -13.86 10.78 -2.51
CA ALA A 160 -13.26 11.39 -3.69
C ALA A 160 -13.42 10.50 -4.92
N VAL A 161 -13.82 11.08 -6.04
CA VAL A 161 -13.75 10.42 -7.35
C VAL A 161 -12.28 10.23 -7.71
N ILE A 162 -11.90 9.00 -8.06
CA ILE A 162 -10.53 8.67 -8.46
C ILE A 162 -10.45 8.76 -9.98
N ASP A 163 -9.57 9.61 -10.50
CA ASP A 163 -9.23 9.69 -11.92
C ASP A 163 -7.93 8.92 -12.19
N PHE A 164 -8.05 7.63 -12.47
CA PHE A 164 -6.90 6.75 -12.63
C PHE A 164 -6.07 7.08 -13.88
N ASP A 165 -4.75 7.14 -13.71
CA ASP A 165 -3.79 7.38 -14.77
C ASP A 165 -2.54 6.50 -14.60
N PHE A 166 -2.15 5.80 -15.67
CA PHE A 166 -0.99 4.88 -15.63
C PHE A 166 0.33 5.58 -15.33
N GLN A 167 0.56 6.77 -15.91
CA GLN A 167 1.82 7.48 -15.74
C GLN A 167 1.93 8.01 -14.31
N GLU A 168 0.83 8.53 -13.75
CA GLU A 168 0.82 8.98 -12.36
C GLU A 168 0.99 7.80 -11.39
N ALA A 169 0.29 6.68 -11.61
CA ALA A 169 0.40 5.51 -10.76
C ALA A 169 1.82 4.93 -10.71
N LEU A 170 2.52 4.88 -11.85
CA LEU A 170 3.87 4.33 -11.98
C LEU A 170 4.99 5.37 -11.75
N SER A 171 4.66 6.62 -11.45
CA SER A 171 5.67 7.67 -11.26
C SER A 171 6.56 7.36 -10.04
N PHE A 172 7.87 7.55 -10.18
CA PHE A 172 8.83 7.52 -9.06
C PHE A 172 8.93 8.86 -8.32
N GLU A 173 8.15 9.85 -8.74
CA GLU A 173 8.04 11.16 -8.12
C GLU A 173 6.61 11.42 -7.63
N GLY A 174 6.48 12.16 -6.54
CA GLY A 174 5.19 12.49 -5.95
C GLY A 174 4.60 11.38 -5.08
N GLU A 175 3.32 11.53 -4.73
CA GLU A 175 2.59 10.66 -3.82
C GLU A 175 2.13 9.36 -4.54
N THR A 176 3.05 8.40 -4.67
CA THR A 176 2.85 7.15 -5.42
C THR A 176 3.36 5.91 -4.69
N GLY A 177 2.86 4.74 -5.09
CA GLY A 177 3.32 3.44 -4.57
C GLY A 177 4.81 3.19 -4.84
N PRO A 178 5.30 3.36 -6.08
CA PRO A 178 6.71 3.18 -6.42
C PRO A 178 7.64 4.09 -5.61
N TYR A 179 7.23 5.33 -5.29
CA TYR A 179 8.03 6.22 -4.43
C TYR A 179 8.26 5.61 -3.04
N VAL A 180 7.21 5.05 -2.42
CA VAL A 180 7.29 4.46 -1.08
C VAL A 180 8.03 3.11 -1.11
N GLN A 181 7.77 2.27 -2.12
CA GLN A 181 8.52 1.02 -2.33
C GLN A 181 10.02 1.28 -2.50
N TYR A 182 10.37 2.31 -3.26
CA TYR A 182 11.76 2.67 -3.49
C TYR A 182 12.48 3.15 -2.22
N ALA A 183 11.78 3.81 -1.29
CA ALA A 183 12.34 4.14 0.02
C ALA A 183 12.72 2.88 0.82
N VAL A 184 11.90 1.83 0.78
CA VAL A 184 12.19 0.54 1.41
C VAL A 184 13.37 -0.16 0.72
N VAL A 185 13.37 -0.22 -0.61
CA VAL A 185 14.49 -0.78 -1.40
C VAL A 185 15.80 -0.08 -1.08
N ARG A 186 15.78 1.26 -0.97
CA ARG A 186 16.93 2.07 -0.58
C ARG A 186 17.42 1.73 0.82
N ALA A 187 16.52 1.61 1.79
CA ALA A 187 16.86 1.21 3.16
C ALA A 187 17.54 -0.16 3.18
N ARG A 188 16.94 -1.17 2.54
CA ARG A 188 17.51 -2.52 2.39
C ARG A 188 18.88 -2.50 1.69
N SER A 189 19.06 -1.64 0.69
CA SER A 189 20.31 -1.52 -0.05
C SER A 189 21.49 -1.04 0.80
N ILE A 190 21.24 -0.24 1.84
CA ILE A 190 22.28 0.23 2.77
C ILE A 190 22.89 -0.97 3.51
N PHE A 191 22.04 -1.87 4.00
CA PHE A 191 22.49 -3.09 4.69
C PHE A 191 23.17 -4.08 3.74
N ARG A 192 22.66 -4.22 2.51
CA ARG A 192 23.35 -5.02 1.48
C ARG A 192 24.77 -4.49 1.22
N LYS A 193 24.92 -3.17 1.03
CA LYS A 193 26.22 -2.52 0.83
C LYS A 193 27.13 -2.58 2.06
N LEU A 194 26.57 -2.59 3.27
CA LEU A 194 27.35 -2.81 4.50
C LEU A 194 28.04 -4.17 4.47
N ILE A 195 27.29 -5.23 4.11
CA ILE A 195 27.79 -6.60 4.00
C ILE A 195 28.82 -6.73 2.86
N GLU A 196 28.55 -6.11 1.69
CA GLU A 196 29.49 -6.11 0.55
C GLU A 196 30.84 -5.46 0.89
N ARG A 197 30.88 -4.51 1.83
CA ARG A 197 32.12 -3.90 2.36
C ARG A 197 32.85 -4.78 3.36
N GLY A 198 32.33 -5.96 3.69
CA GLY A 198 32.85 -6.84 4.72
C GLY A 198 32.58 -6.34 6.15
N GLU A 199 31.65 -5.40 6.32
CA GLU A 199 31.23 -4.93 7.64
C GLU A 199 30.08 -5.79 8.17
N THR A 200 30.07 -6.05 9.48
CA THR A 200 28.98 -6.77 10.14
C THR A 200 27.92 -5.79 10.64
N LEU A 201 26.66 -6.23 10.63
CA LEU A 201 25.58 -5.47 11.29
C LEU A 201 25.93 -5.30 12.79
N PRO A 202 25.92 -4.08 13.33
CA PRO A 202 26.16 -3.83 14.74
C PRO A 202 25.13 -4.53 15.63
N ASP A 203 25.53 -4.93 16.84
CA ASP A 203 24.55 -5.22 17.88
C ASP A 203 24.07 -3.89 18.46
N PHE A 204 22.95 -3.39 17.92
CA PHE A 204 22.42 -2.08 18.32
C PHE A 204 22.21 -1.96 19.83
N ARG A 205 21.82 -3.04 20.53
CA ARG A 205 21.56 -2.99 21.97
C ARG A 205 22.85 -2.96 22.79
N ALA A 206 23.90 -3.60 22.30
CA ALA A 206 25.20 -3.59 22.97
C ALA A 206 25.98 -2.29 22.72
N GLU A 207 25.78 -1.67 21.55
CA GLU A 207 26.56 -0.51 21.10
C GLU A 207 25.85 0.85 21.29
N LEU A 208 24.51 0.88 21.43
CA LEU A 208 23.74 2.11 21.70
C LEU A 208 23.11 2.05 23.08
N ASP A 209 23.82 2.59 24.08
CA ASP A 209 23.26 2.81 25.40
C ASP A 209 22.33 4.04 25.45
N GLU A 210 21.68 4.26 26.59
CA GLU A 210 20.77 5.40 26.80
C GLU A 210 21.48 6.75 26.60
N ALA A 211 22.75 6.86 26.98
CA ALA A 211 23.51 8.10 26.85
C ALA A 211 23.87 8.40 25.39
N ALA A 212 24.21 7.38 24.60
CA ALA A 212 24.44 7.48 23.16
C ALA A 212 23.15 7.89 22.45
N LEU A 213 22.02 7.23 22.76
CA LEU A 213 20.72 7.62 22.20
C LEU A 213 20.36 9.06 22.54
N ASP A 214 20.53 9.51 23.79
CA ASP A 214 20.29 10.90 24.18
C ASP A 214 21.19 11.89 23.41
N ARG A 215 22.49 11.59 23.25
CA ARG A 215 23.41 12.43 22.47
C ARG A 215 22.96 12.58 21.03
N GLN A 216 22.64 11.48 20.36
CA GLN A 216 22.27 11.49 18.94
C GLN A 216 20.88 12.13 18.75
N LEU A 217 19.89 11.81 19.60
CA LEU A 217 18.53 12.33 19.49
C LEU A 217 18.38 13.80 19.87
N ARG A 218 19.43 14.46 20.40
CA ARG A 218 19.47 15.94 20.48
C ARG A 218 19.49 16.61 19.10
N GLN A 219 19.89 15.89 18.05
CA GLN A 219 19.76 16.38 16.69
C GLN A 219 18.29 16.32 16.27
N GLU A 220 17.68 17.49 16.06
CA GLU A 220 16.25 17.64 15.79
C GLU A 220 15.77 16.76 14.62
N THR A 221 16.55 16.66 13.53
CA THR A 221 16.17 15.84 12.37
C THR A 221 16.08 14.35 12.70
N PHE A 222 16.93 13.84 13.60
CA PHE A 222 16.89 12.45 14.05
C PHE A 222 15.68 12.19 14.96
N TRP A 223 15.41 13.10 15.89
CA TRP A 223 14.23 13.02 16.75
C TRP A 223 12.93 13.04 15.94
N GLN A 224 12.83 13.95 14.96
CA GLN A 224 11.65 14.07 14.10
C GLN A 224 11.40 12.81 13.28
N LEU A 225 12.44 12.21 12.70
CA LEU A 225 12.30 10.97 11.94
C LEU A 225 11.89 9.81 12.84
N LEU A 226 12.52 9.66 14.02
CA LEU A 226 12.15 8.63 14.99
C LEU A 226 10.69 8.77 15.43
N LEU A 227 10.27 10.00 15.79
CA LEU A 227 8.91 10.30 16.20
C LEU A 227 7.90 10.11 15.07
N ALA A 228 8.28 10.36 13.82
CA ALA A 228 7.45 10.07 12.67
C ALA A 228 7.26 8.56 12.53
N ALA A 229 8.34 7.79 12.51
CA ALA A 229 8.31 6.33 12.38
C ALA A 229 7.54 5.64 13.51
N SER A 230 7.61 6.16 14.74
CA SER A 230 6.93 5.57 15.91
C SER A 230 5.40 5.73 15.89
N LYS A 231 4.83 6.43 14.90
CA LYS A 231 3.38 6.72 14.83
C LYS A 231 2.58 5.70 14.01
N ALA A 232 3.23 4.70 13.41
CA ALA A 232 2.56 3.74 12.52
C ALA A 232 1.28 3.14 13.15
N ASP A 233 1.40 2.56 14.34
CA ASP A 233 0.26 1.91 15.02
C ASP A 233 -0.86 2.93 15.34
N ALA A 234 -0.51 4.13 15.82
CA ALA A 234 -1.48 5.18 16.12
C ALA A 234 -2.19 5.72 14.86
N VAL A 235 -1.51 5.76 13.71
CA VAL A 235 -2.13 6.13 12.44
C VAL A 235 -3.07 5.02 11.96
N ILE A 236 -2.68 3.76 12.08
CA ILE A 236 -3.52 2.61 11.72
C ILE A 236 -4.79 2.60 12.58
N GLU A 237 -4.69 2.81 13.89
CA GLU A 237 -5.85 2.89 14.78
C GLU A 237 -6.82 4.02 14.39
N ARG A 238 -6.27 5.19 14.03
CA ARG A 238 -7.08 6.33 13.55
C ARG A 238 -7.76 6.01 12.22
N ALA A 239 -7.06 5.37 11.29
CA ALA A 239 -7.61 4.94 10.01
C ALA A 239 -8.74 3.93 10.21
N ILE A 240 -8.59 2.97 11.12
CA ILE A 240 -9.65 2.00 11.47
C ILE A 240 -10.87 2.72 12.07
N ALA A 241 -10.65 3.62 13.04
CA ALA A 241 -11.73 4.34 13.71
C ALA A 241 -12.50 5.26 12.75
N ALA A 242 -11.80 5.91 11.82
CA ALA A 242 -12.41 6.75 10.78
C ALA A 242 -12.94 5.96 9.57
N GLY A 243 -12.53 4.69 9.44
CA GLY A 243 -12.70 3.91 8.23
C GLY A 243 -12.03 4.57 7.02
N GLU A 244 -10.83 5.15 7.15
CA GLU A 244 -10.18 5.94 6.09
C GLU A 244 -8.75 5.45 5.81
N PRO A 245 -8.58 4.50 4.86
CA PRO A 245 -7.27 3.96 4.49
C PRO A 245 -6.29 5.01 3.95
N ALA A 246 -6.79 6.12 3.38
CA ALA A 246 -5.95 7.20 2.87
C ALA A 246 -5.04 7.82 3.94
N GLN A 247 -5.42 7.74 5.21
CA GLN A 247 -4.56 8.19 6.32
C GLN A 247 -3.28 7.36 6.41
N VAL A 248 -3.37 6.05 6.16
CA VAL A 248 -2.22 5.13 6.20
C VAL A 248 -1.33 5.33 4.97
N ALA A 249 -1.92 5.46 3.78
CA ALA A 249 -1.18 5.74 2.55
C ALA A 249 -0.38 7.06 2.65
N LYS A 250 -1.05 8.13 3.09
CA LYS A 250 -0.41 9.44 3.29
C LYS A 250 0.71 9.40 4.33
N TYR A 251 0.52 8.66 5.42
CA TYR A 251 1.58 8.45 6.41
C TYR A 251 2.78 7.70 5.82
N ALA A 252 2.55 6.63 5.05
CA ALA A 252 3.62 5.89 4.38
C ALA A 252 4.45 6.80 3.47
N PHE A 253 3.80 7.64 2.68
CA PHE A 253 4.47 8.62 1.82
C PHE A 253 5.25 9.67 2.60
N GLN A 254 4.66 10.24 3.66
CA GLN A 254 5.33 11.22 4.51
C GLN A 254 6.56 10.64 5.21
N LEU A 255 6.47 9.39 5.70
CA LEU A 255 7.61 8.69 6.30
C LEU A 255 8.69 8.38 5.27
N ALA A 256 8.31 7.95 4.05
CA ALA A 256 9.26 7.75 2.96
C ALA A 256 9.97 9.05 2.56
N GLN A 257 9.26 10.18 2.49
CA GLN A 257 9.86 11.50 2.27
C GLN A 257 10.85 11.86 3.37
N ALA A 258 10.46 11.71 4.64
CA ALA A 258 11.33 12.01 5.77
C ALA A 258 12.60 11.14 5.75
N PHE A 259 12.46 9.85 5.44
CA PHE A 259 13.59 8.93 5.29
C PHE A 259 14.51 9.32 4.13
N ASN A 260 13.95 9.66 2.97
CA ASN A 260 14.73 10.06 1.80
C ASN A 260 15.53 11.34 2.06
N ASN A 261 14.96 12.32 2.77
CA ASN A 261 15.66 13.52 3.20
C ASN A 261 16.80 13.18 4.17
N PHE A 262 16.52 12.36 5.20
CA PHE A 262 17.53 11.87 6.14
C PHE A 262 18.71 11.17 5.44
N TYR A 263 18.42 10.30 4.48
CA TYR A 263 19.43 9.60 3.70
C TYR A 263 20.27 10.56 2.85
N HIS A 264 19.66 11.61 2.29
CA HIS A 264 20.36 12.61 1.51
C HIS A 264 21.31 13.47 2.37
N GLU A 265 20.88 13.83 3.58
CA GLU A 265 21.64 14.67 4.51
C GLU A 265 22.75 13.93 5.25
N HIS A 266 22.62 12.60 5.42
CA HIS A 266 23.50 11.82 6.29
C HIS A 266 24.11 10.62 5.57
N PRO A 267 25.40 10.71 5.16
CA PRO A 267 26.13 9.60 4.55
C PRO A 267 26.40 8.44 5.52
N ILE A 268 25.45 7.50 5.63
CA ILE A 268 25.44 6.44 6.65
C ILE A 268 26.68 5.55 6.62
N LEU A 269 26.99 4.94 5.47
CA LEU A 269 28.06 3.93 5.40
C LEU A 269 29.47 4.53 5.49
N SER A 270 29.61 5.83 5.20
CA SER A 270 30.88 6.56 5.25
C SER A 270 31.05 7.38 6.53
N GLU A 271 30.12 7.29 7.48
CA GLU A 271 30.20 7.98 8.76
C GLU A 271 31.43 7.50 9.56
N PRO A 272 32.41 8.38 9.85
CA PRO A 272 33.64 8.00 10.55
C PRO A 272 33.42 7.73 12.04
N ASP A 273 32.46 8.39 12.69
CA ASP A 273 32.18 8.17 14.11
C ASP A 273 31.38 6.88 14.30
N ARG A 274 31.93 5.91 15.07
CA ARG A 274 31.32 4.59 15.24
C ARG A 274 29.95 4.69 15.88
N GLU A 275 29.80 5.48 16.94
CA GLU A 275 28.53 5.64 17.64
C GLU A 275 27.45 6.20 16.71
N ARG A 276 27.77 7.28 15.99
CA ARG A 276 26.87 7.90 15.02
C ARG A 276 26.53 6.95 13.87
N LYS A 277 27.51 6.21 13.33
CA LYS A 277 27.26 5.21 12.27
C LYS A 277 26.28 4.14 12.75
N VAL A 278 26.49 3.60 13.95
CA VAL A 278 25.60 2.58 14.54
C VAL A 278 24.21 3.16 14.76
N PHE A 279 24.10 4.41 15.25
CA PHE A 279 22.82 5.10 15.41
C PHE A 279 22.08 5.30 14.07
N LEU A 280 22.77 5.76 13.02
CA LEU A 280 22.18 5.95 11.70
C LEU A 280 21.69 4.62 11.08
N LEU A 281 22.45 3.54 11.26
CA LEU A 281 22.04 2.20 10.85
C LEU A 281 20.81 1.72 11.63
N TRP A 282 20.79 1.90 12.94
CA TRP A 282 19.64 1.56 13.78
C TRP A 282 18.38 2.34 13.39
N LEU A 283 18.50 3.65 13.18
CA LEU A 283 17.36 4.49 12.78
C LEU A 283 16.85 4.08 11.39
N THR A 284 17.75 3.74 10.47
CA THR A 284 17.39 3.21 9.13
C THR A 284 16.65 1.88 9.24
N ASP A 285 17.12 0.96 10.07
CA ASP A 285 16.48 -0.34 10.31
C ASP A 285 15.07 -0.15 10.87
N TYR A 286 14.93 0.69 11.89
CA TYR A 286 13.64 0.99 12.50
C TYR A 286 12.66 1.62 11.50
N VAL A 287 13.08 2.63 10.75
CA VAL A 287 12.23 3.29 9.74
C VAL A 287 11.83 2.30 8.63
N CYS A 288 12.75 1.46 8.17
CA CYS A 288 12.46 0.42 7.18
C CYS A 288 11.37 -0.53 7.68
N ALA A 289 11.50 -1.05 8.89
CA ALA A 289 10.51 -1.94 9.48
C ALA A 289 9.12 -1.29 9.65
N GLN A 290 9.07 0.02 9.98
CA GLN A 290 7.80 0.75 10.07
C GLN A 290 7.17 0.99 8.69
N LEU A 291 7.97 1.31 7.66
CA LEU A 291 7.48 1.42 6.29
C LEU A 291 6.94 0.08 5.78
N GLU A 292 7.68 -1.02 5.97
CA GLU A 292 7.26 -2.37 5.57
C GLU A 292 5.93 -2.75 6.24
N ARG A 293 5.82 -2.60 7.56
CA ARG A 293 4.57 -2.86 8.28
C ARG A 293 3.41 -2.02 7.74
N THR A 294 3.67 -0.74 7.44
CA THR A 294 2.64 0.17 6.92
C THR A 294 2.20 -0.24 5.50
N LEU A 295 3.14 -0.61 4.64
CA LEU A 295 2.86 -1.10 3.29
C LEU A 295 2.11 -2.45 3.33
N ASP A 296 2.46 -3.35 4.24
CA ASP A 296 1.78 -4.63 4.42
C ASP A 296 0.30 -4.45 4.80
N VAL A 297 -0.02 -3.45 5.66
CA VAL A 297 -1.42 -3.08 5.98
C VAL A 297 -2.16 -2.60 4.73
N LEU A 298 -1.48 -1.93 3.81
CA LEU A 298 -2.03 -1.53 2.51
C LEU A 298 -2.03 -2.69 1.48
N GLY A 299 -1.45 -3.85 1.83
CA GLY A 299 -1.25 -5.00 0.94
C GLY A 299 -0.26 -4.72 -0.19
N ILE A 300 0.73 -3.87 0.06
CA ILE A 300 1.79 -3.49 -0.88
C ILE A 300 3.08 -4.14 -0.42
N HIS A 301 3.77 -4.85 -1.30
CA HIS A 301 5.09 -5.38 -1.03
C HIS A 301 6.14 -4.54 -1.74
N ALA A 302 7.32 -4.38 -1.13
CA ALA A 302 8.45 -3.71 -1.77
C ALA A 302 9.35 -4.78 -2.43
N PRO A 303 9.70 -4.61 -3.71
CA PRO A 303 10.56 -5.55 -4.43
C PRO A 303 11.98 -5.60 -3.88
N GLU A 304 12.78 -6.53 -4.40
CA GLU A 304 14.19 -6.66 -4.05
C GLU A 304 15.02 -5.45 -4.53
N TYR A 305 14.65 -4.89 -5.68
CA TYR A 305 15.25 -3.70 -6.31
C TYR A 305 14.23 -2.97 -7.19
N MET A 306 14.53 -1.71 -7.54
CA MET A 306 13.76 -0.80 -8.42
C MET A 306 14.69 0.22 -9.09
#